data_AF-A0A5B0P3H6-F1
#
_entry.id   AF-A0A5B0P3H6-F1
#
_cell.length_a   1.000
_cell.length_b   1.000
_cell.length_c   1.000
_cell.angle_alpha   90.00
_cell.angle_beta   90.00
_cell.angle_gamma   90.00
#
_symmetry.space_group_name_H-M   'P 1'
#
loop_
_entity.id
_entity.type
_entity.pdbx_description
1 polymer ?
#
loop_
_entity_poly.entity_id
_entity_poly.type
_entity_poly.pdbx_seq_one_letter_code
_entity_poly.pdbx_strand_id
1 'polypeptide(L)'
;MFSRYFWELWERFEDGNGEPVRPDLPIRPAYFRYLTYMAYHAFIAERVDATVFEVGVGGLLDPTNLIPSPIVTGVSSLGIDHVNVLGHSIAEIAGHKGGIFKPGVPALTVQQQYPETINVLRARALELKSSSFTIIPRRPDLDQLKIGLAGSHQKHNASFAIALVNTFLGSPRLPHSYSKHASPIRDTTASGTPSDLLPPLPSDPSPTLPESVDPRQPELPKDLVQPELSGLFKAGITNTRWPGRCQTIVDPVRSGVTWFLDGAHTVDSLELCGQWWNQQLESSSSSFSTHPTSNQPRRILIFNCTFGRKARDLLEGLIKPLSQNLYGGFFDQVIITSNTTYSDGKFKSDLRSVAQDTLSDPDQRIQQEIAEAWTSMSNSTKNVMVVNSIEQAVDEVARKNLLSGSTSVLVTGSLHLIGGLLDVLGFEDAL
;
A
#
# COMPACT_ATOMS: atom_id res chain seq x y z
N MET A 1 8.78 21.02 -10.76
CA MET A 1 7.30 20.99 -10.65
C MET A 1 6.84 21.13 -9.20
N PHE A 2 7.28 20.25 -8.28
CA PHE A 2 6.93 20.31 -6.85
C PHE A 2 7.17 21.68 -6.20
N SER A 3 8.40 22.21 -6.27
CA SER A 3 8.77 23.48 -5.65
C SER A 3 7.90 24.65 -6.11
N ARG A 4 7.57 24.71 -7.40
CA ARG A 4 6.69 25.73 -7.96
C ARG A 4 5.33 25.72 -7.27
N TYR A 5 4.65 24.58 -7.24
CA TYR A 5 3.31 24.47 -6.66
C TYR A 5 3.27 24.60 -5.15
N PHE A 6 4.34 24.17 -4.48
CA PHE A 6 4.54 24.44 -3.07
C PHE A 6 4.54 25.96 -2.83
N TRP A 7 5.44 26.71 -3.46
CA TRP A 7 5.53 28.16 -3.19
C TRP A 7 4.27 28.93 -3.62
N GLU A 8 3.69 28.60 -4.77
CA GLU A 8 2.43 29.22 -5.23
C GLU A 8 1.29 29.04 -4.21
N LEU A 9 1.16 27.86 -3.59
CA LEU A 9 0.13 27.63 -2.58
C LEU A 9 0.53 28.20 -1.22
N TRP A 10 1.81 28.15 -0.87
CA TRP A 10 2.35 28.69 0.37
C TRP A 10 2.07 30.19 0.50
N GLU A 11 2.37 30.95 -0.55
CA GLU A 11 2.15 32.40 -0.63
C GLU A 11 0.67 32.75 -0.55
N ARG A 12 -0.21 31.99 -1.22
CA ARG A 12 -1.67 32.20 -1.15
C ARG A 12 -2.27 32.03 0.24
N PHE A 13 -1.67 31.20 1.10
CA PHE A 13 -2.08 31.12 2.51
C PHE A 13 -1.57 32.31 3.34
N GLU A 14 -0.56 33.04 2.88
CA GLU A 14 -0.01 34.25 3.54
C GLU A 14 -0.72 35.54 3.11
N ASP A 15 -1.33 35.58 1.91
CA ASP A 15 -2.01 36.74 1.30
C ASP A 15 -3.13 37.37 2.18
N GLY A 16 -3.56 36.69 3.25
CA GLY A 16 -4.48 37.22 4.28
C GLY A 16 -3.86 38.21 5.28
N ASN A 17 -2.78 38.92 4.92
CA ASN A 17 -1.97 39.77 5.83
C ASN A 17 -1.40 39.02 7.05
N GLY A 18 -1.18 37.70 6.94
CA GLY A 18 -0.71 36.88 8.05
C GLY A 18 -1.76 36.56 9.12
N GLU A 19 -3.04 36.84 8.88
CA GLU A 19 -4.14 36.46 9.78
C GLU A 19 -4.89 35.22 9.25
N PRO A 20 -5.27 34.28 10.12
CA PRO A 20 -6.03 33.11 9.70
C PRO A 20 -7.47 33.49 9.32
N VAL A 21 -8.01 32.84 8.28
CA VAL A 21 -9.40 33.04 7.81
C VAL A 21 -10.43 32.79 8.92
N ARG A 22 -10.10 31.93 9.88
CA ARG A 22 -10.84 31.81 11.13
C ARG A 22 -9.89 31.79 12.33
N PRO A 23 -10.19 32.48 13.44
CA PRO A 23 -9.30 32.57 14.60
C PRO A 23 -8.99 31.21 15.26
N ASP A 24 -9.84 30.21 15.06
CA ASP A 24 -9.67 28.85 15.60
C ASP A 24 -8.73 27.96 14.77
N LEU A 25 -8.25 28.44 13.62
CA LEU A 25 -7.44 27.67 12.70
C LEU A 25 -6.03 28.26 12.52
N PRO A 26 -5.01 27.41 12.30
CA PRO A 26 -3.70 27.90 11.87
C PRO A 26 -3.80 28.52 10.46
N ILE A 27 -2.92 29.48 10.18
CA ILE A 27 -2.79 30.13 8.86
C ILE A 27 -2.59 29.08 7.76
N ARG A 28 -1.80 28.03 8.06
CA ARG A 28 -1.52 26.94 7.13
C ARG A 28 -2.02 25.60 7.67
N PRO A 29 -2.55 24.73 6.80
CA PRO A 29 -2.94 23.39 7.20
C PRO A 29 -1.73 22.54 7.61
N ALA A 30 -1.97 21.49 8.38
CA ALA A 30 -0.96 20.49 8.69
C ALA A 30 -0.36 19.87 7.41
N TYR A 31 0.89 19.40 7.50
CA TYR A 31 1.70 19.01 6.33
C TYR A 31 0.98 18.09 5.33
N PHE A 32 0.35 17.01 5.78
CA PHE A 32 -0.37 16.10 4.87
C PHE A 32 -1.54 16.78 4.15
N ARG A 33 -2.35 17.56 4.87
CA ARG A 33 -3.45 18.33 4.27
C ARG A 33 -2.94 19.37 3.28
N TYR A 34 -1.81 20.01 3.59
CA TYR A 34 -1.14 20.92 2.68
C TYR A 34 -0.72 20.22 1.38
N LEU A 35 -0.09 19.05 1.46
CA LEU A 35 0.29 18.26 0.29
C LEU A 35 -0.92 17.86 -0.56
N THR A 36 -2.04 17.49 0.07
CA THR A 36 -3.28 17.20 -0.65
C THR A 36 -3.80 18.42 -1.42
N TYR A 37 -3.78 19.61 -0.80
CA TYR A 37 -4.19 20.85 -1.47
C TYR A 37 -3.23 21.24 -2.59
N MET A 38 -1.94 21.03 -2.40
CA MET A 38 -0.93 21.23 -3.44
C MET A 38 -1.18 20.27 -4.61
N ALA A 39 -1.57 19.02 -4.36
CA ALA A 39 -1.94 18.07 -5.41
C ALA A 39 -3.16 18.56 -6.21
N TYR A 40 -4.24 19.02 -5.55
CA TYR A 40 -5.40 19.61 -6.24
C TYR A 40 -4.98 20.81 -7.09
N HIS A 41 -4.20 21.74 -6.53
CA HIS A 41 -3.73 22.93 -7.23
C HIS A 41 -2.90 22.56 -8.47
N ALA A 42 -1.96 21.60 -8.32
CA ALA A 42 -1.14 21.12 -9.41
C ALA A 42 -1.98 20.48 -10.53
N PHE A 43 -2.93 19.60 -10.20
CA PHE A 43 -3.77 18.94 -11.19
C PHE A 43 -4.69 19.90 -11.96
N ILE A 44 -5.25 20.90 -11.26
CA ILE A 44 -6.05 21.96 -11.90
C ILE A 44 -5.18 22.82 -12.81
N ALA A 45 -3.99 23.22 -12.34
CA ALA A 45 -3.07 24.05 -13.10
C ALA A 45 -2.52 23.34 -14.34
N GLU A 46 -2.19 22.05 -14.23
CA GLU A 46 -1.75 21.21 -15.36
C GLU A 46 -2.91 20.74 -16.26
N ARG A 47 -4.17 21.02 -15.89
CA ARG A 47 -5.38 20.66 -16.66
C ARG A 47 -5.45 19.16 -16.99
N VAL A 48 -5.16 18.32 -16.00
CA VAL A 48 -5.21 16.87 -16.18
C VAL A 48 -6.64 16.42 -16.51
N ASP A 49 -6.78 15.47 -17.43
CA ASP A 49 -8.09 14.96 -17.85
C ASP A 49 -8.69 13.97 -16.82
N ALA A 50 -7.85 13.30 -16.05
CA ALA A 50 -8.25 12.35 -15.01
C ALA A 50 -7.28 12.41 -13.83
N THR A 51 -7.79 12.12 -12.64
CA THR A 51 -6.97 12.03 -11.43
C THR A 51 -7.35 10.79 -10.64
N VAL A 52 -6.34 10.11 -10.11
CA VAL A 52 -6.50 9.02 -9.14
C VAL A 52 -6.03 9.53 -7.79
N PHE A 53 -6.91 9.53 -6.79
CA PHE A 53 -6.58 9.92 -5.43
C PHE A 53 -6.53 8.69 -4.55
N GLU A 54 -5.36 8.43 -3.97
CA GLU A 54 -5.18 7.47 -2.89
C GLU A 54 -5.48 8.16 -1.56
N VAL A 55 -6.36 7.55 -0.76
CA VAL A 55 -6.68 8.02 0.59
C VAL A 55 -5.46 7.83 1.49
N GLY A 56 -5.09 8.84 2.27
CA GLY A 56 -4.00 8.74 3.23
C GLY A 56 -4.31 7.78 4.38
N VAL A 57 -5.24 8.18 5.26
CA VAL A 57 -5.64 7.35 6.41
C VAL A 57 -7.17 7.38 6.57
N GLY A 58 -7.78 6.19 6.65
CA GLY A 58 -9.22 6.06 6.77
C GLY A 58 -9.94 6.33 5.46
N GLY A 59 -10.58 7.48 5.34
CA GLY A 59 -11.41 7.83 4.19
C GLY A 59 -12.38 8.95 4.52
N LEU A 60 -13.28 8.70 5.48
CA LEU A 60 -14.34 9.64 5.85
C LEU A 60 -13.85 11.07 6.11
N LEU A 61 -12.80 11.22 6.92
CA LEU A 61 -12.23 12.50 7.35
C LEU A 61 -10.87 12.82 6.68
N ASP A 62 -10.51 12.05 5.66
CA ASP A 62 -9.25 12.25 4.94
C ASP A 62 -9.35 13.48 4.03
N PRO A 63 -8.30 14.32 3.90
CA PRO A 63 -8.33 15.49 3.03
C PRO A 63 -8.53 15.17 1.54
N THR A 64 -8.30 13.93 1.11
CA THR A 64 -8.63 13.48 -0.26
C THR A 64 -10.13 13.33 -0.49
N ASN A 65 -10.94 13.23 0.58
CA ASN A 65 -12.39 13.07 0.49
C ASN A 65 -13.15 14.38 0.18
N LEU A 66 -12.43 15.41 -0.26
CA LEU A 66 -12.98 16.71 -0.65
C LEU A 66 -13.44 16.77 -2.12
N ILE A 67 -13.37 15.65 -2.86
CA ILE A 67 -13.98 15.53 -4.18
C ILE A 67 -15.49 15.27 -4.02
N PRO A 68 -16.39 16.19 -4.42
CA PRO A 68 -17.83 16.03 -4.18
C PRO A 68 -18.46 14.91 -5.00
N SER A 69 -18.03 14.77 -6.27
CA SER A 69 -18.65 13.84 -7.22
C SER A 69 -17.58 13.12 -8.07
N PRO A 70 -16.75 12.25 -7.48
CA PRO A 70 -15.80 11.44 -8.23
C PRO A 70 -16.53 10.54 -9.23
N ILE A 71 -15.87 10.13 -10.32
CA ILE A 71 -16.48 9.27 -11.34
C ILE A 71 -16.80 7.88 -10.77
N VAL A 72 -15.89 7.34 -9.96
CA VAL A 72 -16.01 6.05 -9.28
C VAL A 72 -15.25 6.12 -7.96
N THR A 73 -15.71 5.36 -6.97
CA THR A 73 -15.03 5.19 -5.67
C THR A 73 -14.74 3.71 -5.43
N GLY A 74 -13.65 3.43 -4.72
CA GLY A 74 -13.17 2.06 -4.53
C GLY A 74 -12.54 1.84 -3.17
N VAL A 75 -12.93 0.77 -2.48
CA VAL A 75 -12.25 0.27 -1.28
C VAL A 75 -11.56 -1.06 -1.60
N SER A 76 -10.23 -1.09 -1.54
CA SER A 76 -9.44 -2.31 -1.74
C SER A 76 -9.56 -3.29 -0.56
N SER A 77 -8.72 -4.31 -0.51
CA SER A 77 -8.66 -5.23 0.63
C SER A 77 -8.38 -4.47 1.94
N LEU A 78 -9.15 -4.77 2.98
CA LEU A 78 -8.98 -4.21 4.31
C LEU A 78 -8.28 -5.20 5.24
N GLY A 79 -7.38 -4.67 6.05
CA GLY A 79 -6.78 -5.35 7.19
C GLY A 79 -6.88 -4.47 8.44
N ILE A 80 -6.58 -5.05 9.59
CA ILE A 80 -6.53 -4.29 10.85
C ILE A 80 -5.30 -3.40 10.82
N ASP A 81 -5.52 -2.10 10.73
CA ASP A 81 -4.46 -1.10 10.64
C ASP A 81 -4.92 0.25 11.21
N HIS A 82 -3.97 1.06 11.66
CA HIS A 82 -4.21 2.40 12.22
C HIS A 82 -5.29 2.44 13.32
N VAL A 83 -5.28 1.45 14.22
CA VAL A 83 -6.34 1.27 15.24
C VAL A 83 -6.54 2.48 16.16
N ASN A 84 -5.49 3.28 16.37
CA ASN A 84 -5.57 4.52 17.18
C ASN A 84 -6.34 5.65 16.49
N VAL A 85 -6.55 5.56 15.17
CA VAL A 85 -7.23 6.59 14.36
C VAL A 85 -8.56 6.09 13.83
N LEU A 86 -8.66 4.80 13.49
CA LEU A 86 -9.79 4.24 12.75
C LEU A 86 -10.72 3.34 13.59
N GLY A 87 -10.36 3.07 14.85
CA GLY A 87 -11.08 2.16 15.73
C GLY A 87 -10.37 0.81 15.89
N HIS A 88 -10.81 0.04 16.88
CA HIS A 88 -10.15 -1.20 17.29
C HIS A 88 -10.72 -2.45 16.59
N SER A 89 -11.78 -2.29 15.79
CA SER A 89 -12.43 -3.36 15.05
C SER A 89 -12.33 -3.17 13.54
N ILE A 90 -12.35 -4.29 12.80
CA ILE A 90 -12.41 -4.25 11.33
C ILE A 90 -13.68 -3.58 10.80
N ALA A 91 -14.77 -3.59 11.59
CA ALA A 91 -16.02 -2.92 11.26
C ALA A 91 -15.89 -1.39 11.31
N GLU A 92 -15.29 -0.82 12.35
CA GLU A 92 -15.03 0.62 12.45
C GLU A 92 -14.10 1.09 11.32
N ILE A 93 -13.03 0.32 11.06
CA ILE A 93 -12.10 0.59 9.95
C ILE A 93 -12.83 0.59 8.60
N ALA A 94 -13.70 -0.40 8.37
CA ALA A 94 -14.51 -0.49 7.16
C ALA A 94 -15.49 0.69 7.04
N GLY A 95 -16.10 1.12 8.14
CA GLY A 95 -17.00 2.27 8.20
C GLY A 95 -16.28 3.57 7.82
N HIS A 96 -15.08 3.81 8.36
CA HIS A 96 -14.23 4.93 8.01
C HIS A 96 -13.79 4.91 6.54
N LYS A 97 -13.34 3.75 6.04
CA LYS A 97 -12.87 3.60 4.66
C LYS A 97 -13.99 3.71 3.64
N GLY A 98 -15.17 3.18 3.96
CA GLY A 98 -16.38 3.34 3.15
C GLY A 98 -16.93 4.78 3.14
N GLY A 99 -16.47 5.66 4.03
CA GLY A 99 -16.87 7.08 4.06
C GLY A 99 -16.44 7.89 2.83
N ILE A 100 -15.67 7.30 1.91
CA ILE A 100 -15.35 7.90 0.61
C ILE A 100 -16.48 7.75 -0.42
N PHE A 101 -17.45 6.85 -0.19
CA PHE A 101 -18.56 6.65 -1.11
C PHE A 101 -19.39 7.93 -1.22
N LYS A 102 -19.98 8.18 -2.40
CA LYS A 102 -20.67 9.44 -2.69
C LYS A 102 -22.05 9.22 -3.31
N PRO A 103 -23.00 10.13 -3.05
CA PRO A 103 -24.34 10.06 -3.64
C PRO A 103 -24.28 9.97 -5.16
N GLY A 104 -24.99 8.99 -5.74
CA GLY A 104 -25.06 8.80 -7.19
C GLY A 104 -23.75 8.35 -7.85
N VAL A 105 -22.73 7.98 -7.07
CA VAL A 105 -21.44 7.47 -7.58
C VAL A 105 -21.36 5.95 -7.38
N PRO A 106 -20.76 5.19 -8.32
CA PRO A 106 -20.52 3.76 -8.13
C PRO A 106 -19.52 3.51 -7.00
N ALA A 107 -19.85 2.57 -6.10
CA ALA A 107 -18.99 2.10 -5.03
C ALA A 107 -18.49 0.68 -5.33
N LEU A 108 -17.18 0.54 -5.54
CA LEU A 108 -16.54 -0.74 -5.81
C LEU A 108 -15.77 -1.22 -4.57
N THR A 109 -15.74 -2.54 -4.36
CA THR A 109 -14.86 -3.20 -3.41
C THR A 109 -14.34 -4.50 -3.99
N VAL A 110 -13.34 -5.11 -3.38
CA VAL A 110 -12.96 -6.51 -3.63
C VAL A 110 -13.61 -7.43 -2.60
N GLN A 111 -13.50 -8.74 -2.82
CA GLN A 111 -13.77 -9.72 -1.77
C GLN A 111 -12.86 -9.45 -0.57
N GLN A 112 -13.45 -9.39 0.63
CA GLN A 112 -12.75 -9.09 1.86
C GLN A 112 -12.44 -10.38 2.62
N GLN A 113 -11.32 -10.39 3.35
CA GLN A 113 -10.92 -11.48 4.23
C GLN A 113 -11.93 -11.69 5.37
N TYR A 114 -12.45 -10.58 5.89
CA TYR A 114 -13.47 -10.54 6.94
C TYR A 114 -14.85 -10.31 6.30
N PRO A 115 -15.76 -11.32 6.29
CA PRO A 115 -17.06 -11.19 5.62
C PRO A 115 -17.93 -10.03 6.16
N GLU A 116 -17.81 -9.71 7.44
CA GLU A 116 -18.51 -8.60 8.09
C GLU A 116 -18.16 -7.24 7.47
N THR A 117 -16.94 -7.07 6.95
CA THR A 117 -16.50 -5.85 6.26
C THR A 117 -17.39 -5.52 5.06
N ILE A 118 -17.77 -6.55 4.28
CA ILE A 118 -18.64 -6.36 3.12
C ILE A 118 -19.99 -5.80 3.54
N ASN A 119 -20.54 -6.26 4.67
CA ASN A 119 -21.83 -5.77 5.16
C ASN A 119 -21.75 -4.31 5.61
N VAL A 120 -20.66 -3.93 6.29
CA VAL A 120 -20.39 -2.54 6.68
C VAL A 120 -20.24 -1.64 5.46
N LEU A 121 -19.43 -2.03 4.48
CA LEU A 121 -19.23 -1.25 3.26
C LEU A 121 -20.54 -1.12 2.46
N ARG A 122 -21.34 -2.19 2.38
CA ARG A 122 -22.66 -2.16 1.74
C ARG A 122 -23.62 -1.21 2.45
N ALA A 123 -23.69 -1.30 3.78
CA ALA A 123 -24.52 -0.41 4.59
C ALA A 123 -24.12 1.06 4.41
N ARG A 124 -22.80 1.33 4.40
CA ARG A 124 -22.27 2.68 4.14
C ARG A 124 -22.59 3.18 2.74
N ALA A 125 -22.47 2.33 1.72
CA ALA A 125 -22.82 2.69 0.35
C ALA A 125 -24.31 3.06 0.23
N LEU A 126 -25.21 2.33 0.91
CA LEU A 126 -26.64 2.60 0.97
C LEU A 126 -26.94 3.92 1.72
N GLU A 127 -26.36 4.10 2.91
CA GLU A 127 -26.49 5.33 3.72
C GLU A 127 -26.08 6.58 2.93
N LEU A 128 -24.94 6.50 2.24
CA LEU A 128 -24.38 7.58 1.41
C LEU A 128 -25.01 7.64 0.01
N LYS A 129 -26.05 6.85 -0.26
CA LYS A 129 -26.83 6.86 -1.51
C LYS A 129 -25.98 6.65 -2.76
N SER A 130 -24.99 5.77 -2.66
CA SER A 130 -24.18 5.33 -3.82
C SER A 130 -25.10 4.77 -4.88
N SER A 131 -24.76 4.98 -6.15
CA SER A 131 -25.59 4.48 -7.25
C SER A 131 -25.60 2.95 -7.38
N SER A 132 -24.52 2.32 -6.94
CA SER A 132 -24.32 0.88 -6.98
C SER A 132 -23.28 0.49 -5.93
N PHE A 133 -23.34 -0.75 -5.48
CA PHE A 133 -22.32 -1.37 -4.64
C PHE A 133 -21.91 -2.70 -5.25
N THR A 134 -20.65 -2.82 -5.64
CA THR A 134 -20.19 -3.96 -6.44
C THR A 134 -18.93 -4.58 -5.87
N ILE A 135 -18.96 -5.91 -5.68
CA ILE A 135 -17.81 -6.71 -5.27
C ILE A 135 -17.13 -7.23 -6.53
N ILE A 136 -15.91 -6.78 -6.78
CA ILE A 136 -15.13 -7.14 -7.96
C ILE A 136 -14.51 -8.52 -7.76
N PRO A 137 -14.83 -9.50 -8.64
CA PRO A 137 -14.21 -10.80 -8.58
C PRO A 137 -12.77 -10.74 -9.08
N ARG A 138 -11.99 -11.72 -8.66
CA ARG A 138 -10.67 -11.97 -9.22
C ARG A 138 -10.79 -12.37 -10.69
N ARG A 139 -9.91 -11.82 -11.52
CA ARG A 139 -9.80 -12.15 -12.95
C ARG A 139 -8.91 -13.39 -13.18
N PRO A 140 -9.44 -14.52 -13.68
CA PRO A 140 -8.64 -15.73 -13.92
C PRO A 140 -7.65 -15.59 -15.08
N ASP A 141 -7.93 -14.76 -16.08
CA ASP A 141 -7.03 -14.51 -17.21
C ASP A 141 -5.71 -13.85 -16.80
N LEU A 142 -5.70 -13.13 -15.67
CA LEU A 142 -4.48 -12.63 -15.06
C LEU A 142 -3.56 -13.73 -14.54
N ASP A 143 -4.03 -14.99 -14.41
CA ASP A 143 -3.15 -16.07 -13.97
C ASP A 143 -2.07 -16.44 -14.96
N GLN A 144 -2.42 -16.33 -16.23
CA GLN A 144 -1.55 -16.66 -17.35
C GLN A 144 -0.69 -15.47 -17.78
N LEU A 145 -0.95 -14.27 -17.22
CA LEU A 145 -0.22 -13.05 -17.53
C LEU A 145 0.87 -12.78 -16.50
N LYS A 146 2.09 -12.56 -16.97
CA LYS A 146 3.15 -11.96 -16.15
C LYS A 146 2.87 -10.47 -16.02
N ILE A 147 2.37 -10.06 -14.86
CA ILE A 147 2.10 -8.66 -14.52
C ILE A 147 3.38 -7.99 -14.00
N GLY A 148 3.41 -6.65 -14.00
CA GLY A 148 4.60 -5.88 -13.62
C GLY A 148 4.98 -6.00 -12.14
N LEU A 149 4.00 -6.24 -11.27
CA LEU A 149 4.20 -6.40 -9.83
C LEU A 149 4.21 -7.89 -9.43
N ALA A 150 5.24 -8.34 -8.72
CA ALA A 150 5.30 -9.70 -8.22
C ALA A 150 4.36 -9.94 -7.03
N GLY A 151 4.08 -11.20 -6.72
CA GLY A 151 3.16 -11.60 -5.64
C GLY A 151 1.74 -11.91 -6.13
N SER A 152 1.15 -12.98 -5.60
CA SER A 152 -0.17 -13.47 -6.01
C SER A 152 -1.30 -12.48 -5.72
N HIS A 153 -1.17 -11.69 -4.63
CA HIS A 153 -2.12 -10.65 -4.25
C HIS A 153 -2.18 -9.51 -5.27
N GLN A 154 -1.10 -9.22 -5.99
CA GLN A 154 -1.09 -8.15 -6.99
C GLN A 154 -2.01 -8.43 -8.19
N LYS A 155 -2.33 -9.70 -8.48
CA LYS A 155 -3.37 -10.05 -9.46
C LYS A 155 -4.78 -9.62 -9.00
N HIS A 156 -5.04 -9.64 -7.70
CA HIS A 156 -6.29 -9.11 -7.14
C HIS A 156 -6.32 -7.58 -7.24
N ASN A 157 -5.22 -6.91 -6.90
CA ASN A 157 -5.08 -5.46 -7.06
C ASN A 157 -5.26 -5.03 -8.52
N ALA A 158 -4.66 -5.77 -9.46
CA ALA A 158 -4.84 -5.54 -10.89
C ALA A 158 -6.30 -5.73 -11.33
N SER A 159 -6.98 -6.78 -10.85
CA SER A 159 -8.42 -6.99 -11.12
C SER A 159 -9.26 -5.79 -10.68
N PHE A 160 -8.94 -5.24 -9.49
CA PHE A 160 -9.63 -4.08 -8.95
C PHE A 160 -9.33 -2.79 -9.72
N ALA A 161 -8.06 -2.55 -10.08
CA ALA A 161 -7.65 -1.42 -10.89
C ALA A 161 -8.31 -1.44 -12.28
N ILE A 162 -8.39 -2.61 -12.92
CA ILE A 162 -9.09 -2.80 -14.20
C ILE A 162 -10.57 -2.42 -14.07
N ALA A 163 -11.23 -2.86 -12.99
CA ALA A 163 -12.64 -2.53 -12.77
C ALA A 163 -12.85 -1.03 -12.58
N LEU A 164 -12.03 -0.36 -11.76
CA LEU A 164 -12.07 1.09 -11.57
C LEU A 164 -11.92 1.85 -12.88
N VAL A 165 -10.93 1.46 -13.71
CA VAL A 165 -10.68 2.08 -15.01
C VAL A 165 -11.83 1.79 -15.99
N ASN A 166 -12.38 0.57 -16.02
CA ASN A 166 -13.54 0.25 -16.85
C ASN A 166 -14.77 1.07 -16.46
N THR A 167 -15.04 1.23 -15.16
CA THR A 167 -16.14 2.08 -14.68
C THR A 167 -15.90 3.54 -15.04
N PHE A 168 -14.66 4.03 -14.93
CA PHE A 168 -14.30 5.37 -15.37
C PHE A 168 -14.58 5.57 -16.87
N LEU A 169 -14.04 4.69 -17.72
CA LEU A 169 -14.16 4.75 -19.19
C LEU A 169 -15.58 4.49 -19.69
N GLY A 170 -16.41 3.80 -18.90
CA GLY A 170 -17.81 3.54 -19.19
C GLY A 170 -18.78 4.61 -18.70
N SER A 171 -18.29 5.60 -17.95
CA SER A 171 -19.14 6.58 -17.29
C SER A 171 -19.79 7.55 -18.28
N PRO A 172 -21.07 7.95 -18.09
CA PRO A 172 -21.67 9.05 -18.85
C PRO A 172 -21.02 10.40 -18.56
N ARG A 173 -20.26 10.50 -17.47
CA ARG A 173 -19.49 11.70 -17.08
C ARG A 173 -18.05 11.66 -17.60
N LEU A 174 -17.74 10.75 -18.53
CA LEU A 174 -16.42 10.64 -19.13
C LEU A 174 -16.00 11.97 -19.78
N PRO A 175 -14.81 12.52 -19.48
CA PRO A 175 -14.32 13.71 -20.14
C PRO A 175 -14.22 13.52 -21.65
N HIS A 176 -14.53 14.57 -22.43
CA HIS A 176 -14.57 14.48 -23.90
C HIS A 176 -13.22 14.05 -24.52
N SER A 177 -12.10 14.39 -23.88
CA SER A 177 -10.75 13.94 -24.25
C SER A 177 -10.58 12.42 -24.25
N TYR A 178 -11.34 11.70 -23.42
CA TYR A 178 -11.33 10.23 -23.36
C TYR A 178 -12.38 9.56 -24.26
N SER A 179 -13.18 10.31 -25.03
CA SER A 179 -14.27 9.76 -25.86
C SER A 179 -13.81 8.65 -26.83
N LYS A 180 -12.59 8.73 -27.36
CA LYS A 180 -12.00 7.69 -28.24
C LYS A 180 -11.61 6.40 -27.50
N HIS A 181 -11.49 6.48 -26.19
CA HIS A 181 -11.17 5.38 -25.27
C HIS A 181 -12.39 4.94 -24.47
N ALA A 182 -13.57 5.48 -24.79
CA ALA A 182 -14.82 5.11 -24.14
C ALA A 182 -15.00 3.59 -24.20
N SER A 183 -15.32 3.02 -23.05
CA SER A 183 -15.57 1.61 -22.97
C SER A 183 -16.86 1.28 -23.72
N PRO A 184 -16.93 0.15 -24.47
CA PRO A 184 -18.21 -0.35 -24.98
C PRO A 184 -19.17 -0.71 -23.84
N ILE A 185 -18.61 -0.95 -22.64
CA ILE A 185 -19.31 -1.11 -21.38
C ILE A 185 -19.82 0.25 -20.93
N ARG A 186 -21.13 0.43 -20.87
CA ARG A 186 -21.70 1.64 -20.26
C ARG A 186 -21.93 1.40 -18.79
N ASP A 187 -21.28 2.18 -17.94
CA ASP A 187 -21.72 2.31 -16.56
C ASP A 187 -22.99 3.18 -16.56
N THR A 188 -24.15 2.54 -16.49
CA THR A 188 -25.45 3.22 -16.43
C THR A 188 -25.84 3.64 -15.02
N THR A 189 -24.99 3.39 -14.02
CA THR A 189 -25.36 3.60 -12.61
C THR A 189 -25.04 5.02 -12.13
N ALA A 190 -24.00 5.66 -12.66
CA ALA A 190 -23.71 7.07 -12.42
C ALA A 190 -24.87 7.96 -12.97
N SER A 191 -25.88 8.19 -12.13
CA SER A 191 -27.19 8.75 -12.50
C SER A 191 -27.43 10.14 -11.90
N GLY A 192 -26.50 10.63 -11.06
CA GLY A 192 -26.58 11.97 -10.49
C GLY A 192 -25.99 13.03 -11.40
N THR A 193 -26.67 14.17 -11.53
CA THR A 193 -26.05 15.42 -11.97
C THR A 193 -24.91 15.74 -10.99
N PRO A 194 -23.67 16.01 -11.46
CA PRO A 194 -22.59 16.39 -10.57
C PRO A 194 -23.00 17.58 -9.69
N SER A 195 -22.78 17.46 -8.39
CA SER A 195 -22.94 18.55 -7.41
C SER A 195 -21.56 19.04 -7.02
N ASP A 196 -21.38 20.36 -6.97
CA ASP A 196 -20.15 20.98 -6.45
C ASP A 196 -20.15 21.05 -4.91
N LEU A 197 -21.30 20.76 -4.28
CA LEU A 197 -21.42 20.73 -2.82
C LEU A 197 -20.97 19.39 -2.27
N LEU A 198 -20.12 19.44 -1.24
CA LEU A 198 -19.78 18.26 -0.45
C LEU A 198 -21.03 17.72 0.24
N PRO A 199 -21.23 16.38 0.23
CA PRO A 199 -22.29 15.79 1.02
C PRO A 199 -22.04 16.02 2.52
N PRO A 200 -23.09 16.10 3.35
CA PRO A 200 -22.92 16.19 4.79
C PRO A 200 -22.15 14.97 5.28
N LEU A 201 -21.25 15.18 6.24
CA LEU A 201 -20.56 14.07 6.89
C LEU A 201 -21.57 13.27 7.73
N PRO A 202 -21.54 11.93 7.68
CA PRO A 202 -22.27 11.11 8.62
C PRO A 202 -21.83 11.42 10.06
N SER A 203 -22.79 11.42 10.99
CA SER A 203 -22.54 11.67 12.41
C SER A 203 -21.82 10.52 13.12
N ASP A 204 -21.86 9.31 12.55
CA ASP A 204 -21.22 8.11 13.09
C ASP A 204 -20.26 7.47 12.06
N PRO A 205 -18.98 7.23 12.42
CA PRO A 205 -18.03 6.50 11.58
C PRO A 205 -18.38 5.01 11.38
N SER A 206 -19.26 4.44 12.18
CA SER A 206 -19.84 3.11 11.99
C SER A 206 -21.25 3.22 11.39
N PRO A 207 -21.52 2.64 10.20
CA PRO A 207 -22.84 2.70 9.60
C PRO A 207 -23.81 1.78 10.36
N THR A 208 -25.07 2.19 10.47
CA THR A 208 -26.13 1.32 10.98
C THR A 208 -26.33 0.16 10.00
N LEU A 209 -26.07 -1.06 10.46
CA LEU A 209 -26.32 -2.25 9.65
C LEU A 209 -27.84 -2.45 9.51
N PRO A 210 -28.36 -2.71 8.29
CA PRO A 210 -29.77 -3.00 8.10
C PRO A 210 -30.15 -4.30 8.82
N GLU A 211 -31.35 -4.36 9.41
CA GLU A 211 -31.87 -5.56 10.11
C GLU A 211 -31.94 -6.79 9.21
N SER A 212 -32.06 -6.59 7.90
CA SER A 212 -31.91 -7.63 6.88
C SER A 212 -31.19 -7.09 5.66
N VAL A 213 -30.26 -7.87 5.12
CA VAL A 213 -29.58 -7.58 3.86
C VAL A 213 -30.46 -8.16 2.75
N ASP A 214 -30.89 -7.35 1.77
CA ASP A 214 -31.52 -7.91 0.56
C ASP A 214 -30.50 -8.87 -0.09
N PRO A 215 -30.80 -10.18 -0.16
CA PRO A 215 -29.86 -11.17 -0.68
C PRO A 215 -29.59 -10.99 -2.17
N ARG A 216 -30.40 -10.17 -2.87
CA ARG A 216 -30.15 -9.82 -4.27
C ARG A 216 -29.00 -8.82 -4.33
N GLN A 217 -27.80 -9.33 -4.52
CA GLN A 217 -26.72 -8.49 -5.04
C GLN A 217 -27.18 -7.96 -6.40
N PRO A 218 -27.11 -6.64 -6.66
CA PRO A 218 -27.27 -6.16 -8.04
C PRO A 218 -26.26 -6.93 -8.88
N GLU A 219 -26.74 -7.61 -9.94
CA GLU A 219 -25.84 -8.31 -10.85
C GLU A 219 -24.78 -7.31 -11.31
N LEU A 220 -23.49 -7.70 -11.23
CA LEU A 220 -22.44 -6.97 -11.92
C LEU A 220 -22.94 -6.74 -13.35
N PRO A 221 -22.88 -5.50 -13.89
CA PRO A 221 -22.95 -5.34 -15.32
C PRO A 221 -21.93 -6.32 -15.90
N LYS A 222 -22.40 -7.36 -16.60
CA LYS A 222 -21.54 -8.45 -17.13
C LYS A 222 -20.37 -7.87 -17.94
N ASP A 223 -20.62 -6.68 -18.47
CA ASP A 223 -19.72 -5.84 -19.21
C ASP A 223 -18.54 -5.31 -18.36
N LEU A 224 -18.69 -4.94 -17.08
CA LEU A 224 -17.59 -4.38 -16.24
C LEU A 224 -16.37 -5.32 -16.12
N VAL A 225 -16.60 -6.62 -16.29
CA VAL A 225 -15.56 -7.64 -16.38
C VAL A 225 -15.50 -8.14 -17.82
N GLN A 226 -14.79 -7.43 -18.70
CA GLN A 226 -14.54 -7.92 -20.06
C GLN A 226 -13.98 -9.35 -19.99
N PRO A 227 -14.44 -10.31 -20.80
CA PRO A 227 -13.93 -11.68 -20.75
C PRO A 227 -12.44 -11.76 -21.10
N GLU A 228 -11.93 -10.85 -21.94
CA GLU A 228 -10.52 -10.73 -22.28
C GLU A 228 -10.01 -9.31 -22.09
N LEU A 229 -8.77 -9.17 -21.63
CA LEU A 229 -8.12 -7.86 -21.52
C LEU A 229 -7.67 -7.34 -22.88
N SER A 230 -8.00 -6.08 -23.17
CA SER A 230 -7.46 -5.36 -24.33
C SER A 230 -5.93 -5.23 -24.25
N GLY A 231 -5.30 -4.99 -25.40
CA GLY A 231 -3.84 -4.77 -25.47
C GLY A 231 -3.36 -3.61 -24.59
N LEU A 232 -4.18 -2.55 -24.44
CA LEU A 232 -3.86 -1.41 -23.57
C LEU A 232 -3.86 -1.79 -22.09
N PHE A 233 -4.85 -2.57 -21.64
CA PHE A 233 -4.88 -3.06 -20.26
C PHE A 233 -3.72 -4.02 -19.97
N LYS A 234 -3.44 -4.95 -20.89
CA LYS A 234 -2.29 -5.85 -20.77
C LYS A 234 -0.98 -5.06 -20.65
N ALA A 235 -0.77 -4.08 -21.52
CA ALA A 235 0.40 -3.20 -21.47
C ALA A 235 0.48 -2.42 -20.14
N GLY A 236 -0.63 -1.82 -19.69
CA GLY A 236 -0.67 -1.07 -18.43
C GLY A 236 -0.28 -1.93 -17.21
N ILE A 237 -0.90 -3.10 -17.09
CA ILE A 237 -0.66 -4.03 -15.97
C ILE A 237 0.73 -4.66 -16.03
N THR A 238 1.24 -5.01 -17.21
CA THR A 238 2.59 -5.58 -17.37
C THR A 238 3.68 -4.54 -17.12
N ASN A 239 3.44 -3.26 -17.42
CA ASN A 239 4.43 -2.18 -17.22
C ASN A 239 4.29 -1.48 -15.86
N THR A 240 3.31 -1.84 -15.03
CA THR A 240 3.14 -1.24 -13.69
C THR A 240 4.38 -1.50 -12.84
N ARG A 241 4.89 -0.43 -12.21
CA ARG A 241 5.95 -0.51 -11.21
C ARG A 241 5.45 0.12 -9.91
N TRP A 242 5.83 -0.47 -8.79
CA TRP A 242 5.50 0.03 -7.47
C TRP A 242 6.68 -0.26 -6.54
N PRO A 243 7.58 0.71 -6.35
CA PRO A 243 8.79 0.51 -5.57
C PRO A 243 8.47 0.12 -4.12
N GLY A 244 9.25 -0.82 -3.60
CA GLY A 244 9.03 -1.41 -2.29
C GLY A 244 7.81 -2.33 -2.18
N ARG A 245 7.26 -2.85 -3.29
CA ARG A 245 6.20 -3.88 -3.27
C ARG A 245 6.65 -5.10 -4.06
N CYS A 246 6.98 -6.17 -3.35
CA CYS A 246 7.54 -7.40 -3.93
C CYS A 246 8.61 -7.12 -4.99
N GLN A 247 9.48 -6.14 -4.73
CA GLN A 247 10.45 -5.64 -5.69
C GLN A 247 11.75 -6.43 -5.55
N THR A 248 12.27 -6.94 -6.68
CA THR A 248 13.58 -7.61 -6.72
C THR A 248 14.58 -6.71 -7.44
N ILE A 249 15.72 -6.46 -6.81
CA ILE A 249 16.82 -5.68 -7.36
C ILE A 249 18.11 -6.50 -7.27
N VAL A 250 18.72 -6.80 -8.42
CA VAL A 250 20.09 -7.33 -8.45
C VAL A 250 21.03 -6.14 -8.27
N ASP A 251 21.85 -6.16 -7.21
CA ASP A 251 22.70 -5.02 -6.86
C ASP A 251 23.79 -4.82 -7.95
N PRO A 252 23.79 -3.67 -8.66
CA PRO A 252 24.77 -3.42 -9.72
C PRO A 252 26.17 -3.11 -9.19
N VAL A 253 26.28 -2.72 -7.91
CA VAL A 253 27.56 -2.34 -7.27
C VAL A 253 28.11 -3.52 -6.47
N ARG A 254 27.28 -4.19 -5.69
CA ARG A 254 27.67 -5.33 -4.83
C ARG A 254 27.39 -6.65 -5.54
N SER A 255 28.36 -7.09 -6.35
CA SER A 255 28.26 -8.36 -7.10
C SER A 255 27.86 -9.53 -6.19
N GLY A 256 26.87 -10.31 -6.64
CA GLY A 256 26.34 -11.46 -5.90
C GLY A 256 25.24 -11.13 -4.89
N VAL A 257 24.90 -9.85 -4.67
CA VAL A 257 23.79 -9.45 -3.79
C VAL A 257 22.50 -9.26 -4.59
N THR A 258 21.41 -9.86 -4.12
CA THR A 258 20.05 -9.59 -4.61
C THR A 258 19.16 -9.15 -3.46
N TRP A 259 18.51 -8.00 -3.64
CA TRP A 259 17.60 -7.38 -2.69
C TRP A 259 16.14 -7.72 -3.04
N PHE A 260 15.38 -8.13 -2.04
CA PHE A 260 13.95 -8.43 -2.11
C PHE A 260 13.25 -7.48 -1.14
N LEU A 261 12.53 -6.50 -1.68
CA LEU A 261 12.02 -5.35 -0.95
C LEU A 261 10.49 -5.41 -0.89
N ASP A 262 9.94 -5.39 0.32
CA ASP A 262 8.50 -5.26 0.51
C ASP A 262 8.16 -4.44 1.76
N GLY A 263 7.38 -3.37 1.62
CA GLY A 263 6.97 -2.50 2.73
C GLY A 263 5.79 -3.04 3.56
N ALA A 264 5.57 -4.35 3.63
CA ALA A 264 4.57 -4.96 4.49
C ALA A 264 4.79 -4.57 5.96
N HIS A 265 3.71 -4.24 6.66
CA HIS A 265 3.76 -3.73 8.05
C HIS A 265 2.49 -4.08 8.86
N THR A 266 1.68 -4.99 8.34
CA THR A 266 0.55 -5.63 9.02
C THR A 266 0.75 -7.14 9.01
N VAL A 267 0.05 -7.87 9.87
CA VAL A 267 0.17 -9.35 9.92
C VAL A 267 -0.20 -9.97 8.56
N ASP A 268 -1.33 -9.57 7.99
CA ASP A 268 -1.80 -10.09 6.70
C ASP A 268 -0.82 -9.75 5.55
N SER A 269 -0.26 -8.53 5.53
CA SER A 269 0.71 -8.14 4.48
C SER A 269 2.05 -8.86 4.64
N LEU A 270 2.49 -9.14 5.88
CA LEU A 270 3.71 -9.93 6.11
C LEU A 270 3.52 -11.40 5.75
N GLU A 271 2.32 -11.96 5.93
CA GLU A 271 2.00 -13.29 5.42
C GLU A 271 2.12 -13.34 3.88
N LEU A 272 1.61 -12.32 3.18
CA LEU A 272 1.76 -12.22 1.72
C LEU A 272 3.22 -12.02 1.29
N CYS A 273 4.00 -11.22 2.03
CA CYS A 273 5.43 -11.04 1.82
C CYS A 273 6.20 -12.36 2.01
N GLY A 274 5.89 -13.12 3.07
CA GLY A 274 6.46 -14.45 3.32
C GLY A 274 6.13 -15.45 2.21
N GLN A 275 4.89 -15.47 1.70
CA GLN A 275 4.52 -16.30 0.54
C GLN A 275 5.33 -15.94 -0.71
N TRP A 276 5.47 -14.64 -0.99
CA TRP A 276 6.26 -14.17 -2.12
C TRP A 276 7.74 -14.57 -1.97
N TRP A 277 8.33 -14.36 -0.80
CA TRP A 277 9.72 -14.77 -0.49
C TRP A 277 9.92 -16.27 -0.70
N ASN A 278 8.99 -17.09 -0.21
CA ASN A 278 9.05 -18.54 -0.37
C ASN A 278 9.09 -18.97 -1.85
N GLN A 279 8.27 -18.34 -2.70
CA GLN A 279 8.28 -18.58 -4.14
C GLN A 279 9.61 -18.22 -4.80
N GLN A 280 10.31 -17.17 -4.33
CA GLN A 280 11.63 -16.80 -4.84
C GLN A 280 12.68 -17.85 -4.50
N LEU A 281 12.61 -18.44 -3.29
CA LEU A 281 13.51 -19.51 -2.85
C LEU A 281 13.31 -20.80 -3.67
N GLU A 282 12.07 -21.18 -3.94
CA GLU A 282 11.72 -22.37 -4.74
C GLU A 282 12.15 -22.22 -6.22
N SER A 283 11.94 -21.03 -6.78
CA SER A 283 12.36 -20.70 -8.16
C SER A 283 13.89 -20.75 -8.31
N SER A 284 14.62 -20.39 -7.26
CA SER A 284 16.09 -20.46 -7.24
C SER A 284 16.61 -21.89 -7.04
N SER A 285 15.85 -22.75 -6.34
CA SER A 285 16.25 -24.13 -6.01
C SER A 285 15.98 -25.14 -7.12
N SER A 286 15.00 -24.88 -7.99
CA SER A 286 14.62 -25.76 -9.11
C SER A 286 15.61 -25.78 -10.29
N SER A 287 16.72 -25.04 -10.18
CA SER A 287 17.75 -24.93 -11.22
C SER A 287 18.91 -25.93 -11.10
N PHE A 288 19.01 -26.78 -10.06
CA PHE A 288 20.15 -27.70 -9.88
C PHE A 288 19.81 -29.07 -9.26
N SER A 289 20.29 -30.12 -9.96
CA SER A 289 20.71 -31.49 -9.57
C SER A 289 20.43 -32.00 -8.13
N THR A 290 20.10 -33.31 -8.06
CA THR A 290 19.92 -34.17 -6.86
C THR A 290 21.17 -34.37 -5.98
N HIS A 291 22.14 -33.45 -6.03
CA HIS A 291 23.30 -33.43 -5.16
C HIS A 291 23.34 -32.10 -4.38
N PRO A 292 23.39 -32.11 -3.04
CA PRO A 292 23.54 -30.90 -2.24
C PRO A 292 24.93 -30.34 -2.49
N THR A 293 25.06 -29.39 -3.42
CA THR A 293 26.30 -28.65 -3.62
C THR A 293 26.29 -27.39 -2.76
N SER A 294 27.47 -26.99 -2.30
CA SER A 294 27.77 -25.95 -1.32
C SER A 294 27.50 -24.51 -1.78
N ASN A 295 26.57 -24.27 -2.71
CA ASN A 295 26.49 -23.01 -3.46
C ASN A 295 25.12 -22.32 -3.38
N GLN A 296 24.33 -22.57 -2.33
CA GLN A 296 23.12 -21.78 -2.10
C GLN A 296 23.48 -20.38 -1.60
N PRO A 297 22.79 -19.32 -2.08
CA PRO A 297 23.02 -17.97 -1.60
C PRO A 297 22.73 -17.87 -0.11
N ARG A 298 23.54 -17.10 0.61
CA ARG A 298 23.27 -16.75 2.01
C ARG A 298 21.97 -15.96 2.07
N ARG A 299 21.05 -16.33 2.96
CA ARG A 299 19.75 -15.68 3.13
C ARG A 299 19.77 -14.77 4.36
N ILE A 300 19.53 -13.48 4.15
CA ILE A 300 19.51 -12.47 5.21
C ILE A 300 18.11 -11.83 5.29
N LEU A 301 17.60 -11.65 6.50
CA LEU A 301 16.45 -10.80 6.76
C LEU A 301 16.93 -9.46 7.34
N ILE A 302 16.48 -8.34 6.79
CA ILE A 302 16.53 -7.02 7.44
C ILE A 302 15.10 -6.65 7.82
N PHE A 303 14.86 -6.37 9.10
CA PHE A 303 13.52 -6.10 9.59
C PHE A 303 13.49 -4.91 10.56
N ASN A 304 12.41 -4.13 10.48
CA ASN A 304 12.02 -3.17 11.49
C ASN A 304 10.50 -3.01 11.49
N CYS A 305 9.89 -2.60 12.61
CA CYS A 305 8.50 -2.17 12.65
C CYS A 305 8.36 -0.89 13.50
N THR A 306 7.29 -0.12 13.27
CA THR A 306 7.06 1.13 14.03
C THR A 306 6.52 0.86 15.43
N PHE A 307 6.65 1.87 16.30
CA PHE A 307 6.22 1.81 17.69
C PHE A 307 4.71 1.49 17.83
N GLY A 308 4.34 0.72 18.86
CA GLY A 308 2.96 0.33 19.13
C GLY A 308 2.45 -0.87 18.33
N ARG A 309 3.26 -1.44 17.42
CA ARG A 309 2.99 -2.74 16.78
C ARG A 309 3.48 -3.89 17.66
N LYS A 310 2.79 -5.02 17.60
CA LYS A 310 3.24 -6.26 18.24
C LYS A 310 4.25 -6.95 17.32
N ALA A 311 5.54 -6.73 17.56
CA ALA A 311 6.63 -7.28 16.75
C ALA A 311 6.51 -8.81 16.55
N ARG A 312 6.14 -9.53 17.61
CA ARG A 312 5.92 -10.98 17.56
C ARG A 312 4.87 -11.39 16.53
N ASP A 313 3.68 -10.79 16.58
CA ASP A 313 2.57 -11.12 15.67
C ASP A 313 2.96 -10.86 14.19
N LEU A 314 3.70 -9.76 13.95
CA LEU A 314 4.22 -9.43 12.62
C LEU A 314 5.22 -10.48 12.11
N LEU A 315 6.20 -10.86 12.95
CA LEU A 315 7.20 -11.86 12.60
C LEU A 315 6.58 -13.27 12.43
N GLU A 316 5.59 -13.63 13.24
CA GLU A 316 4.81 -14.86 13.09
C GLU A 316 4.05 -14.87 11.76
N GLY A 317 3.44 -13.75 11.37
CA GLY A 317 2.83 -13.58 10.04
C GLY A 317 3.83 -13.82 8.90
N LEU A 318 5.04 -13.26 9.00
CA LEU A 318 6.11 -13.47 8.01
C LEU A 318 6.57 -14.93 7.91
N ILE A 319 6.71 -15.62 9.04
CA ILE A 319 7.27 -16.99 9.09
C ILE A 319 6.21 -18.06 8.77
N LYS A 320 4.94 -17.80 9.03
CA LYS A 320 3.85 -18.76 8.82
C LYS A 320 3.87 -19.42 7.44
N PRO A 321 3.97 -18.70 6.31
CA PRO A 321 4.11 -19.32 4.98
C PRO A 321 5.40 -20.13 4.81
N LEU A 322 6.50 -19.69 5.44
CA LEU A 322 7.81 -20.32 5.29
C LEU A 322 7.86 -21.69 5.99
N SER A 323 7.14 -21.82 7.12
CA SER A 323 7.07 -23.06 7.91
C SER A 323 6.53 -24.28 7.16
N GLN A 324 5.87 -24.07 6.01
CA GLN A 324 5.38 -25.15 5.15
C GLN A 324 6.52 -25.85 4.37
N ASN A 325 7.69 -25.21 4.26
CA ASN A 325 8.88 -25.81 3.67
C ASN A 325 9.69 -26.59 4.73
N LEU A 326 9.67 -27.92 4.61
CA LEU A 326 10.21 -28.88 5.60
C LEU A 326 11.75 -29.04 5.56
N TYR A 327 12.46 -28.32 4.68
CA TYR A 327 13.89 -28.50 4.45
C TYR A 327 14.68 -27.20 4.64
N GLY A 328 15.41 -27.11 5.75
CA GLY A 328 16.36 -26.03 6.04
C GLY A 328 15.76 -24.78 6.70
N GLY A 329 16.55 -24.06 7.50
CA GLY A 329 16.13 -22.80 8.12
C GLY A 329 15.80 -21.73 7.08
N PHE A 330 14.99 -20.72 7.45
CA PHE A 330 14.46 -19.71 6.51
C PHE A 330 15.47 -18.60 6.17
N PHE A 331 16.28 -18.21 7.16
CA PHE A 331 17.31 -17.20 7.07
C PHE A 331 18.56 -17.67 7.81
N ASP A 332 19.73 -17.37 7.27
CA ASP A 332 21.02 -17.66 7.89
C ASP A 332 21.43 -16.55 8.87
N GLN A 333 20.91 -15.33 8.67
CA GLN A 333 21.12 -14.18 9.53
C GLN A 333 19.90 -13.27 9.53
N VAL A 334 19.62 -12.66 10.69
CA VAL A 334 18.62 -11.62 10.85
C VAL A 334 19.29 -10.35 11.36
N ILE A 335 19.02 -9.24 10.71
CA ILE A 335 19.49 -7.90 11.06
C ILE A 335 18.26 -7.08 11.44
N ILE A 336 18.18 -6.67 12.69
CA ILE A 336 17.17 -5.75 13.17
C ILE A 336 17.77 -4.35 13.17
N THR A 337 17.05 -3.38 12.58
CA THR A 337 17.55 -2.00 12.45
C THR A 337 16.46 -0.99 12.80
N SER A 338 16.81 0.30 12.85
CA SER A 338 15.85 1.40 12.97
C SER A 338 15.50 1.98 11.59
N ASN A 339 14.54 2.91 11.54
CA ASN A 339 14.23 3.67 10.32
C ASN A 339 15.22 4.84 10.08
N THR A 340 16.27 4.95 10.89
CA THR A 340 17.33 5.96 10.71
C THR A 340 18.14 5.62 9.47
N THR A 341 18.11 6.50 8.47
CA THR A 341 18.73 6.26 7.17
C THR A 341 20.25 6.15 7.29
N TYR A 342 20.90 7.19 7.82
CA TYR A 342 22.36 7.31 7.89
C TYR A 342 22.90 7.10 9.29
N SER A 343 24.14 6.62 9.38
CA SER A 343 24.84 6.38 10.66
C SER A 343 25.11 7.64 11.49
N ASP A 344 25.05 8.83 10.88
CA ASP A 344 25.15 10.12 11.57
C ASP A 344 23.83 10.58 12.21
N GLY A 345 22.78 9.75 12.15
CA GLY A 345 21.46 10.04 12.71
C GLY A 345 20.53 10.83 11.78
N LYS A 346 20.96 11.16 10.56
CA LYS A 346 20.11 11.86 9.59
C LYS A 346 19.13 10.92 8.90
N PHE A 347 17.98 11.49 8.56
CA PHE A 347 16.92 10.86 7.77
C PHE A 347 16.82 11.56 6.41
N LYS A 348 16.30 10.86 5.40
CA LYS A 348 15.86 11.50 4.15
C LYS A 348 14.82 12.58 4.46
N SER A 349 15.02 13.80 3.92
CA SER A 349 14.19 14.98 4.19
C SER A 349 12.70 14.78 3.93
N ASP A 350 12.37 13.90 2.98
CA ASP A 350 11.02 13.76 2.40
C ASP A 350 10.16 12.73 3.16
N LEU A 351 10.73 11.96 4.09
CA LEU A 351 10.01 10.92 4.85
C LEU A 351 9.26 11.45 6.09
N ARG A 352 9.16 12.77 6.24
CA ARG A 352 8.38 13.39 7.32
C ARG A 352 6.88 13.39 6.99
N SER A 353 6.19 12.29 7.28
CA SER A 353 4.86 12.44 7.87
C SER A 353 5.07 12.71 9.35
N VAL A 354 4.55 13.83 9.87
CA VAL A 354 4.43 14.05 11.32
C VAL A 354 3.36 13.08 11.84
N ALA A 355 3.69 11.80 11.84
CA ALA A 355 3.03 10.76 12.61
C ALA A 355 3.92 10.49 13.82
N GLN A 356 3.34 10.01 14.91
CA GLN A 356 4.05 9.66 16.15
C GLN A 356 5.18 8.62 15.97
N ASP A 357 5.38 8.11 14.75
CA ASP A 357 6.38 7.11 14.33
C ASP A 357 7.84 7.60 14.31
N THR A 358 8.10 8.89 14.55
CA THR A 358 9.46 9.47 14.67
C THR A 358 9.87 9.79 16.11
N LEU A 359 9.19 9.25 17.13
CA LEU A 359 9.76 9.29 18.48
C LEU A 359 11.10 8.58 18.41
N SER A 360 12.18 9.34 18.66
CA SER A 360 13.51 8.78 18.84
C SER A 360 13.40 7.62 19.82
N ASP A 361 13.86 6.44 19.42
CA ASP A 361 14.11 5.32 20.33
C ASP A 361 15.61 5.35 20.68
N PRO A 362 16.05 6.30 21.53
CA PRO A 362 17.47 6.51 21.82
C PRO A 362 18.14 5.28 22.44
N ASP A 363 17.33 4.37 23.02
CA ASP A 363 17.79 3.17 23.72
C ASP A 363 17.68 1.89 22.85
N GLN A 364 17.17 1.98 21.60
CA GLN A 364 16.89 0.83 20.74
C GLN A 364 15.93 -0.19 21.38
N ARG A 365 15.05 0.23 22.29
CA ARG A 365 14.16 -0.70 22.99
C ARG A 365 13.30 -1.50 22.02
N ILE A 366 12.81 -0.85 20.96
CA ILE A 366 12.00 -1.49 19.93
C ILE A 366 12.81 -2.55 19.18
N GLN A 367 14.03 -2.21 18.77
CA GLN A 367 14.89 -3.17 18.05
C GLN A 367 15.23 -4.38 18.93
N GLN A 368 15.41 -4.16 20.24
CA GLN A 368 15.74 -5.20 21.20
C GLN A 368 14.52 -6.10 21.42
N GLU A 369 13.33 -5.52 21.58
CA GLU A 369 12.06 -6.25 21.64
C GLU A 369 11.81 -7.09 20.38
N ILE A 370 12.10 -6.56 19.18
CA ILE A 370 12.01 -7.30 17.93
C ILE A 370 13.00 -8.48 17.92
N ALA A 371 14.26 -8.25 18.33
CA ALA A 371 15.28 -9.28 18.37
C ALA A 371 14.95 -10.40 19.38
N GLU A 372 14.42 -10.04 20.55
CA GLU A 372 13.91 -10.98 21.56
C GLU A 372 12.73 -11.77 21.02
N ALA A 373 11.76 -11.11 20.38
CA ALA A 373 10.62 -11.76 19.76
C ALA A 373 11.07 -12.82 18.74
N TRP A 374 11.97 -12.45 17.81
CA TRP A 374 12.54 -13.38 16.83
C TRP A 374 13.26 -14.56 17.49
N THR A 375 14.09 -14.27 18.49
CA THR A 375 14.90 -15.29 19.19
C THR A 375 14.02 -16.26 19.98
N SER A 376 12.85 -15.82 20.44
CA SER A 376 11.89 -16.67 21.17
C SER A 376 11.09 -17.63 20.29
N MET A 377 11.08 -17.43 18.97
CA MET A 377 10.31 -18.26 18.03
C MET A 377 11.00 -19.62 17.78
N SER A 378 10.19 -20.67 17.56
CA SER A 378 10.70 -21.99 17.16
C SER A 378 11.19 -21.96 15.71
N ASN A 379 12.23 -22.74 15.41
CA ASN A 379 12.85 -22.84 14.07
C ASN A 379 13.46 -21.53 13.51
N SER A 380 13.58 -20.48 14.32
CA SER A 380 14.29 -19.25 13.95
C SER A 380 15.80 -19.40 14.12
N THR A 381 16.56 -18.76 13.23
CA THR A 381 18.02 -18.66 13.41
C THR A 381 18.34 -17.84 14.66
N LYS A 382 19.37 -18.27 15.41
CA LYS A 382 19.89 -17.52 16.57
C LYS A 382 20.94 -16.49 16.19
N ASN A 383 21.33 -16.44 14.91
CA ASN A 383 22.24 -15.43 14.39
C ASN A 383 21.47 -14.13 14.12
N VAL A 384 21.21 -13.38 15.20
CA VAL A 384 20.50 -12.09 15.19
C VAL A 384 21.50 -11.00 15.51
N MET A 385 21.45 -9.91 14.75
CA MET A 385 22.23 -8.70 14.98
C MET A 385 21.29 -7.50 15.07
N VAL A 386 21.54 -6.60 16.02
CA VAL A 386 20.90 -5.29 16.06
C VAL A 386 21.90 -4.24 15.60
N VAL A 387 21.47 -3.36 14.69
CA VAL A 387 22.24 -2.21 14.20
C VAL A 387 21.40 -0.94 14.28
N ASN A 388 22.07 0.22 14.21
CA ASN A 388 21.43 1.49 14.59
C ASN A 388 20.82 2.22 13.39
N SER A 389 21.30 1.93 12.19
CA SER A 389 20.88 2.57 10.96
C SER A 389 20.75 1.58 9.80
N ILE A 390 20.05 2.03 8.76
CA ILE A 390 19.89 1.30 7.52
C ILE A 390 21.24 1.15 6.81
N GLU A 391 22.07 2.20 6.81
CA GLU A 391 23.44 2.17 6.31
C GLU A 391 24.28 1.05 6.96
N GLN A 392 24.26 0.93 8.29
CA GLN A 392 24.98 -0.14 8.99
C GLN A 392 24.47 -1.54 8.61
N ALA A 393 23.16 -1.69 8.36
CA ALA A 393 22.59 -2.96 7.90
C ALA A 393 23.11 -3.33 6.49
N VAL A 394 23.21 -2.34 5.60
CA VAL A 394 23.77 -2.52 4.24
C VAL A 394 25.25 -2.89 4.29
N ASP A 395 26.03 -2.22 5.16
CA ASP A 395 27.45 -2.52 5.35
C ASP A 395 27.67 -3.95 5.85
N GLU A 396 26.83 -4.41 6.79
CA GLU A 396 26.89 -5.78 7.29
C GLU A 396 26.54 -6.81 6.20
N VAL A 397 25.55 -6.53 5.35
CA VAL A 397 25.25 -7.37 4.17
C VAL A 397 26.48 -7.45 3.26
N ALA A 398 27.11 -6.31 2.93
CA ALA A 398 28.28 -6.28 2.08
C ALA A 398 29.43 -7.13 2.67
N ARG A 399 29.69 -6.97 3.97
CA ARG A 399 30.71 -7.74 4.70
C ARG A 399 30.42 -9.24 4.68
N LYS A 400 29.16 -9.65 4.84
CA LYS A 400 28.75 -11.07 4.78
C LYS A 400 28.86 -11.64 3.39
N ASN A 401 28.54 -10.84 2.37
CA ASN A 401 28.63 -11.25 0.98
C ASN A 401 30.08 -11.52 0.54
N LEU A 402 31.06 -10.77 1.08
CA LEU A 402 32.49 -11.06 0.85
C LEU A 402 32.89 -12.48 1.30
N LEU A 403 32.16 -13.09 2.23
CA LEU A 403 32.43 -14.43 2.74
C LEU A 403 31.66 -15.53 1.97
N SER A 404 30.46 -15.24 1.48
CA SER A 404 29.61 -16.24 0.80
C SER A 404 29.67 -16.18 -0.74
N GLY A 405 30.08 -15.07 -1.34
CA GLY A 405 30.09 -14.86 -2.80
C GLY A 405 28.70 -14.70 -3.44
N SER A 406 27.62 -15.07 -2.75
CA SER A 406 26.24 -14.82 -3.14
C SER A 406 25.34 -14.64 -1.92
N THR A 407 24.46 -13.64 -1.96
CA THR A 407 23.57 -13.26 -0.86
C THR A 407 22.21 -12.79 -1.37
N SER A 408 21.14 -13.36 -0.82
CA SER A 408 19.75 -12.93 -1.03
C SER A 408 19.23 -12.27 0.24
N VAL A 409 18.77 -11.02 0.14
CA VAL A 409 18.36 -10.21 1.29
C VAL A 409 16.89 -9.83 1.18
N LEU A 410 16.06 -10.31 2.11
CA LEU A 410 14.70 -9.82 2.28
C LEU A 410 14.72 -8.60 3.21
N VAL A 411 14.12 -7.49 2.79
CA VAL A 411 13.93 -6.29 3.60
C VAL A 411 12.43 -6.02 3.72
N THR A 412 11.90 -5.98 4.95
CA THR A 412 10.46 -5.82 5.20
C THR A 412 10.14 -5.25 6.58
N GLY A 413 8.86 -5.02 6.86
CA GLY A 413 8.34 -4.57 8.16
C GLY A 413 8.02 -3.07 8.23
N SER A 414 8.56 -2.26 7.31
CA SER A 414 8.27 -0.82 7.24
C SER A 414 8.54 -0.23 5.86
N LEU A 415 7.63 0.61 5.35
CA LEU A 415 7.87 1.40 4.14
C LEU A 415 9.00 2.43 4.31
N HIS A 416 9.19 2.98 5.52
CA HIS A 416 10.29 3.91 5.80
C HIS A 416 11.65 3.21 5.71
N LEU A 417 11.73 1.96 6.18
CA LEU A 417 12.90 1.11 6.01
C LEU A 417 13.22 0.90 4.53
N ILE A 418 12.21 0.57 3.70
CA ILE A 418 12.44 0.39 2.26
C ILE A 418 12.91 1.70 1.60
N GLY A 419 12.25 2.82 1.89
CA GLY A 419 12.61 4.12 1.34
C GLY A 419 14.03 4.54 1.72
N GLY A 420 14.42 4.37 2.98
CA GLY A 420 15.78 4.65 3.44
C GLY A 420 16.82 3.68 2.87
N LEU A 421 16.46 2.42 2.64
CA LEU A 421 17.36 1.45 2.01
C LEU A 421 17.64 1.82 0.55
N LEU A 422 16.61 2.16 -0.22
CA LEU A 422 16.78 2.58 -1.62
C LEU A 422 17.68 3.82 -1.73
N ASP A 423 17.57 4.75 -0.76
CA ASP A 423 18.43 5.94 -0.64
C ASP A 423 19.90 5.55 -0.39
N VAL A 424 20.15 4.74 0.64
CA VAL A 424 21.51 4.25 1.00
C VAL A 424 22.15 3.46 -0.14
N LEU A 425 21.36 2.71 -0.91
CA LEU A 425 21.84 1.93 -2.04
C LEU A 425 22.06 2.79 -3.31
N GLY A 426 21.61 4.04 -3.33
CA GLY A 426 21.64 4.89 -4.52
C GLY A 426 20.68 4.42 -5.62
N PHE A 427 19.59 3.75 -5.25
CA PHE A 427 18.58 3.22 -6.16
C PHE A 427 17.38 4.16 -6.31
N GLU A 428 17.64 5.47 -6.30
CA GLU A 428 16.59 6.49 -6.40
C GLU A 428 15.83 6.42 -7.74
N ASP A 429 16.50 6.04 -8.83
CA ASP A 429 15.85 5.82 -10.13
C ASP A 429 14.99 4.54 -10.18
N ALA A 430 15.04 3.73 -9.11
CA ALA A 430 14.15 2.58 -8.91
C ALA A 430 12.90 2.93 -8.09
N LEU A 431 12.73 4.21 -7.69
CA LEU A 431 11.55 4.80 -7.04
C LEU A 431 10.49 5.32 -8.03
#